data_AF-A0A925DIS6-F1
#
_entry.id   AF-A0A925DIS6-F1
#
_cell.length_a   1.000
_cell.length_b   1.000
_cell.length_c   1.000
_cell.angle_alpha   90.00
_cell.angle_beta   90.00
_cell.angle_gamma   90.00
#
_symmetry.space_group_name_H-M   'P 1'
#
loop_
_entity.id
_entity.type
_entity.pdbx_description
1 polymer ?
#
loop_
_entity_poly.entity_id
_entity_poly.type
_entity_poly.pdbx_seq_one_letter_code
_entity_poly.pdbx_strand_id
1 'polypeptide(L)'
;APFAAATRAVGRRLHPALRISLGVLIRQRRAETIGKLLFAGCIVLGVLLMMDAWDYDKRALPATIIGDAVIALSFSGLYRGLQTAHDDAAPFAAALPLRRFWSVGFDMAAVTALGLPFFATLAGAMLLHEAAQVRIVLGGLVSAVALLAVLRQQQLYNERHAVVLNLMAGVSWCILTFLFLIVVFN
;
A
#
# COMPACT_ATOMS: atom_id res chain seq x y z
N ALA A 1 5.10 -29.37 -4.83
CA ALA A 1 4.95 -28.08 -4.13
C ALA A 1 5.96 -27.03 -4.63
N PRO A 2 5.91 -26.61 -5.91
CA PRO A 2 6.86 -25.65 -6.50
C PRO A 2 6.72 -24.24 -5.89
N PHE A 3 5.50 -23.84 -5.53
CA PHE A 3 5.22 -22.54 -4.92
C PHE A 3 5.88 -22.37 -3.54
N ALA A 4 5.90 -23.44 -2.73
CA ALA A 4 6.56 -23.45 -1.43
C ALA A 4 8.10 -23.40 -1.54
N ALA A 5 8.67 -23.92 -2.63
CA ALA A 5 10.11 -23.83 -2.91
C ALA A 5 10.51 -22.44 -3.42
N ALA A 6 9.72 -21.86 -4.34
CA ALA A 6 9.93 -20.52 -4.86
C ALA A 6 9.86 -19.44 -3.76
N THR A 7 8.85 -19.53 -2.89
CA THR A 7 8.71 -18.63 -1.72
C THR A 7 9.87 -18.75 -0.74
N ARG A 8 10.42 -19.96 -0.51
CA ARG A 8 11.62 -20.14 0.32
C ARG A 8 12.88 -19.61 -0.34
N ALA A 9 13.03 -19.76 -1.65
CA ALA A 9 14.21 -19.28 -2.39
C ALA A 9 14.26 -17.75 -2.45
N VAL A 10 13.12 -17.10 -2.74
CA VAL A 10 12.97 -15.63 -2.65
C VAL A 10 13.17 -15.19 -1.20
N GLY A 11 12.57 -15.91 -0.25
CA GLY A 11 12.73 -15.69 1.18
C GLY A 11 14.20 -15.58 1.57
N ARG A 12 15.05 -16.55 1.15
CA ARG A 12 16.50 -16.60 1.49
C ARG A 12 17.31 -15.37 1.07
N ARG A 13 16.85 -14.57 0.10
CA ARG A 13 17.52 -13.32 -0.33
C ARG A 13 16.98 -12.06 0.33
N LEU A 14 15.82 -12.14 0.99
CA LEU A 14 15.25 -10.99 1.70
C LEU A 14 16.04 -10.73 2.97
N HIS A 15 16.25 -9.44 3.27
CA HIS A 15 16.86 -8.98 4.51
C HIS A 15 16.12 -9.60 5.71
N PRO A 16 16.83 -10.13 6.73
CA PRO A 16 16.21 -10.84 7.85
C PRO A 16 15.07 -10.05 8.51
N ALA A 17 15.26 -8.73 8.68
CA ALA A 17 14.23 -7.85 9.23
C ALA A 17 12.92 -7.83 8.41
N LEU A 18 12.99 -7.83 7.08
CA LEU A 18 11.81 -7.85 6.23
C LEU A 18 11.03 -9.17 6.37
N ARG A 19 11.74 -10.29 6.59
CA ARG A 19 11.10 -11.58 6.85
C ARG A 19 10.35 -11.60 8.17
N ILE A 20 10.81 -10.84 9.16
CA ILE A 20 10.12 -10.72 10.45
C ILE A 20 8.80 -9.98 10.24
N SER A 21 8.81 -8.80 9.62
CA SER A 21 7.58 -8.03 9.35
C SER A 21 6.61 -8.83 8.47
N LEU A 22 7.07 -9.44 7.38
CA LEU A 22 6.22 -10.32 6.56
C LEU A 22 5.75 -11.57 7.32
N GLY A 23 6.61 -12.13 8.17
CA GLY A 23 6.29 -13.29 9.00
C GLY A 23 5.16 -12.99 9.98
N VAL A 24 5.18 -11.82 10.62
CA VAL A 24 4.11 -11.34 11.50
C VAL A 24 2.81 -11.21 10.73
N LEU A 25 2.82 -10.54 9.57
CA LEU A 25 1.61 -10.35 8.76
C LEU A 25 1.02 -11.69 8.29
N ILE A 26 1.86 -12.60 7.78
CA ILE A 26 1.41 -13.85 7.17
C ILE A 26 1.05 -14.91 8.22
N ARG A 27 1.76 -14.97 9.34
CA ARG A 27 1.56 -16.03 10.36
C ARG A 27 0.65 -15.61 11.50
N GLN A 28 0.87 -14.42 12.07
CA GLN A 28 0.11 -13.97 13.24
C GLN A 28 -1.17 -13.25 12.83
N ARG A 29 -1.14 -12.48 11.74
CA ARG A 29 -2.29 -11.68 11.25
C ARG A 29 -2.80 -12.14 9.90
N ARG A 30 -2.83 -13.45 9.68
CA ARG A 30 -3.19 -14.06 8.40
C ARG A 30 -4.58 -13.64 7.92
N ALA A 31 -5.59 -13.72 8.80
CA ALA A 31 -6.97 -13.40 8.46
C ALA A 31 -7.13 -11.93 8.05
N GLU A 32 -6.51 -11.01 8.80
CA GLU A 32 -6.52 -9.58 8.50
C GLU A 32 -5.82 -9.29 7.16
N THR A 33 -4.64 -9.90 6.93
CA THR A 33 -3.88 -9.72 5.69
C THR A 33 -4.64 -10.26 4.48
N ILE A 34 -5.22 -11.46 4.58
CA ILE A 34 -6.02 -12.06 3.51
C ILE A 34 -7.26 -11.19 3.24
N GLY A 35 -7.96 -10.72 4.28
CA GLY A 35 -9.12 -9.85 4.12
C GLY A 35 -8.78 -8.58 3.35
N LYS A 36 -7.65 -7.95 3.64
CA LYS A 36 -7.17 -6.75 2.92
C LYS A 36 -6.76 -7.05 1.48
N LEU A 37 -6.10 -8.19 1.23
CA LEU A 37 -5.77 -8.63 -0.13
C LEU A 37 -7.02 -8.88 -0.97
N LEU A 38 -8.02 -9.56 -0.42
CA LEU A 38 -9.30 -9.81 -1.09
C LEU A 38 -10.04 -8.50 -1.36
N PHE A 39 -10.12 -7.62 -0.35
CA PHE A 39 -10.75 -6.31 -0.50
C PHE A 39 -10.07 -5.47 -1.57
N ALA A 40 -8.73 -5.39 -1.56
CA ALA A 40 -7.98 -4.69 -2.60
C ALA A 40 -8.21 -5.31 -4.00
N GLY A 41 -8.27 -6.64 -4.09
CA GLY A 41 -8.64 -7.34 -5.32
C GLY A 41 -10.03 -6.95 -5.83
N CYS A 42 -11.03 -6.86 -4.95
CA CYS A 42 -12.36 -6.39 -5.30
C CYS A 42 -12.37 -4.93 -5.78
N ILE A 43 -11.59 -4.06 -5.13
CA ILE A 43 -11.44 -2.66 -5.56
C ILE A 43 -10.81 -2.58 -6.95
N VAL A 44 -9.70 -3.30 -7.18
CA VAL A 44 -9.05 -3.35 -8.50
C VAL A 44 -10.03 -3.83 -9.56
N LEU A 45 -10.74 -4.94 -9.31
CA LEU A 45 -11.72 -5.47 -10.25
C LEU A 45 -12.86 -4.46 -10.52
N GLY A 46 -13.40 -3.82 -9.49
CA GLY A 46 -14.44 -2.81 -9.64
C GLY A 46 -13.97 -1.60 -10.46
N VAL A 47 -12.75 -1.12 -10.21
CA VAL A 47 -12.16 0.01 -10.95
C VAL A 47 -11.91 -0.38 -12.41
N LEU A 48 -11.36 -1.57 -12.67
CA LEU A 48 -11.16 -2.05 -14.04
C LEU A 48 -12.47 -2.18 -14.82
N LEU A 49 -13.53 -2.72 -14.19
CA LEU A 49 -14.84 -2.80 -14.81
C LEU A 49 -15.44 -1.43 -15.10
N MET A 50 -15.24 -0.44 -14.22
CA MET A 50 -15.66 0.93 -14.47
C MET A 50 -14.89 1.57 -15.64
N MET A 51 -13.58 1.34 -15.72
CA MET A 51 -12.76 1.83 -16.84
C MET A 51 -13.19 1.23 -18.16
N ASP A 52 -13.42 -0.09 -18.18
CA ASP A 52 -13.92 -0.82 -19.36
C ASP A 52 -15.28 -0.29 -19.81
N ALA A 53 -16.21 -0.07 -18.86
CA ALA A 53 -17.52 0.53 -19.15
C ALA A 53 -17.44 1.98 -19.67
N TRP A 54 -16.31 2.68 -19.46
CA TRP A 54 -16.06 4.01 -19.98
C TRP A 54 -15.15 4.03 -21.21
N ASP A 55 -14.83 2.86 -21.76
CA ASP A 55 -13.89 2.72 -22.88
C ASP A 55 -12.57 3.46 -22.63
N TYR A 56 -12.12 3.41 -21.36
CA TYR A 56 -10.87 4.04 -20.91
C TYR A 56 -10.75 5.56 -21.20
N ASP A 57 -11.88 6.29 -21.29
CA ASP A 57 -11.90 7.75 -21.46
C ASP A 57 -11.28 8.50 -20.25
N LYS A 58 -11.24 9.84 -20.28
CA LYS A 58 -10.69 10.75 -19.26
C LYS A 58 -11.18 10.51 -17.82
N ARG A 59 -12.28 9.77 -17.65
CA ARG A 59 -12.84 9.36 -16.35
C ARG A 59 -12.08 8.20 -15.70
N ALA A 60 -11.30 7.45 -16.48
CA ALA A 60 -10.53 6.32 -16.02
C ALA A 60 -9.45 6.75 -15.01
N LEU A 61 -8.77 7.86 -15.27
CA LEU A 61 -7.75 8.43 -14.39
C LEU A 61 -8.24 8.76 -12.97
N PRO A 62 -9.33 9.53 -12.76
CA PRO A 62 -9.84 9.78 -11.41
C PRO A 62 -10.33 8.51 -10.72
N ALA A 63 -10.86 7.53 -11.45
CA ALA A 63 -11.19 6.22 -10.85
C ALA A 63 -9.95 5.46 -10.38
N THR A 64 -8.85 5.49 -11.12
CA THR A 64 -7.55 4.94 -10.66
C THR A 64 -7.11 5.58 -9.36
N ILE A 65 -7.11 6.91 -9.29
CA ILE A 65 -6.65 7.66 -8.10
C ILE A 65 -7.49 7.30 -6.87
N ILE A 66 -8.82 7.24 -7.04
CA ILE A 66 -9.73 6.84 -5.96
C ILE A 66 -9.47 5.38 -5.56
N GLY A 67 -9.29 4.48 -6.53
CA GLY A 67 -8.93 3.09 -6.29
C GLY A 67 -7.66 2.94 -5.47
N ASP A 68 -6.59 3.62 -5.88
CA ASP A 68 -5.30 3.65 -5.19
C ASP A 68 -5.43 4.18 -3.76
N ALA A 69 -6.21 5.26 -3.56
CA ALA A 69 -6.44 5.81 -2.22
C ALA A 69 -7.17 4.80 -1.31
N VAL A 70 -8.22 4.13 -1.80
CA VAL A 70 -8.96 3.13 -1.03
C VAL A 70 -8.09 1.92 -0.69
N ILE A 71 -7.27 1.46 -1.65
CA ILE A 71 -6.29 0.39 -1.42
C ILE A 71 -5.28 0.83 -0.36
N ALA A 72 -4.69 2.02 -0.48
CA ALA A 72 -3.72 2.54 0.49
C ALA A 72 -4.32 2.66 1.90
N LEU A 73 -5.55 3.17 2.02
CA LEU A 73 -6.28 3.25 3.28
C LEU A 73 -6.50 1.87 3.91
N SER A 74 -6.91 0.88 3.10
CA SER A 74 -7.10 -0.50 3.57
C SER A 74 -5.80 -1.11 4.09
N PHE A 75 -4.70 -0.97 3.34
CA PHE A 75 -3.39 -1.49 3.74
C PHE A 75 -2.79 -0.75 4.94
N SER A 76 -3.09 0.54 5.13
CA SER A 76 -2.55 1.34 6.24
C SER A 76 -2.83 0.72 7.62
N GLY A 77 -3.96 0.03 7.79
CA GLY A 77 -4.28 -0.62 9.07
C GLY A 77 -3.29 -1.72 9.46
N LEU A 78 -2.52 -2.29 8.52
CA LEU A 78 -1.52 -3.32 8.82
C LEU A 78 -0.38 -2.79 9.67
N TYR A 79 -0.09 -1.48 9.60
CA TYR A 79 0.96 -0.85 10.40
C TYR A 79 0.69 -0.97 11.89
N ARG A 80 -0.58 -0.89 12.32
CA ARG A 80 -0.93 -1.07 13.74
C ARG A 80 -0.56 -2.46 14.22
N GLY A 81 -0.90 -3.47 13.41
CA GLY A 81 -0.59 -4.85 13.75
C GLY A 81 0.90 -5.16 13.83
N LEU A 82 1.69 -4.54 12.95
CA LEU A 82 3.15 -4.59 12.98
C LEU A 82 3.72 -3.86 14.19
N GLN A 83 3.20 -2.67 14.50
CA GLN A 83 3.65 -1.89 15.65
C GLN A 83 3.45 -2.67 16.95
N THR A 84 2.26 -3.24 17.18
CA THR A 84 2.00 -4.06 18.38
C THR A 84 2.98 -5.22 18.49
N ALA A 85 3.29 -5.91 17.38
CA ALA A 85 4.24 -7.01 17.40
C ALA A 85 5.68 -6.55 17.72
N HIS A 86 6.07 -5.34 17.28
CA HIS A 86 7.36 -4.75 17.65
C HIS A 86 7.40 -4.29 19.11
N ASP A 87 6.29 -3.76 19.63
CA ASP A 87 6.17 -3.35 21.03
C ASP A 87 6.25 -4.58 21.96
N ASP A 88 5.57 -5.67 21.61
CA ASP A 88 5.66 -6.95 22.34
C ASP A 88 7.08 -7.53 22.31
N ALA A 89 7.82 -7.31 21.21
CA ALA A 89 9.20 -7.74 21.04
C ALA A 89 10.23 -6.74 21.61
N ALA A 90 9.81 -5.57 22.08
CA ALA A 90 10.70 -4.49 22.50
C ALA A 90 11.68 -4.90 23.63
N PRO A 91 11.27 -5.66 24.67
CA PRO A 91 12.19 -6.10 25.72
C PRO A 91 13.36 -6.95 25.18
N PHE A 92 13.08 -7.80 24.18
CA PHE A 92 14.11 -8.62 23.53
C PHE A 92 14.97 -7.79 22.58
N ALA A 93 14.36 -6.87 21.83
CA ALA A 93 15.08 -5.99 20.91
C ALA A 93 16.02 -5.02 21.63
N ALA A 94 15.70 -4.63 22.87
CA ALA A 94 16.54 -3.75 23.70
C ALA A 94 17.90 -4.37 24.07
N ALA A 95 18.00 -5.71 24.06
CA ALA A 95 19.26 -6.41 24.30
C ALA A 95 20.20 -6.43 23.08
N LEU A 96 19.73 -5.99 21.91
CA LEU A 96 20.48 -5.98 20.66
C LEU A 96 20.96 -4.56 20.32
N PRO A 97 22.14 -4.39 19.67
CA PRO A 97 22.65 -3.09 19.24
C PRO A 97 21.92 -2.58 17.98
N LEU A 98 20.60 -2.43 18.07
CA LEU A 98 19.75 -1.99 16.98
C LEU A 98 19.56 -0.47 17.02
N ARG A 99 19.54 0.16 15.84
CA ARG A 99 19.26 1.60 15.73
C ARG A 99 17.82 1.89 16.16
N ARG A 100 17.59 3.04 16.79
CA ARG A 100 16.24 3.53 17.06
C ARG A 100 15.45 3.58 15.74
N PHE A 101 14.21 3.06 15.75
CA PHE A 101 13.33 3.01 14.58
C PHE A 101 13.79 2.09 13.43
N TRP A 102 14.65 1.09 13.69
CA TRP A 102 15.11 0.16 12.66
C TRP A 102 13.96 -0.56 11.92
N SER A 103 12.85 -0.85 12.60
CA SER A 103 11.70 -1.57 12.04
C SER A 103 10.87 -0.77 11.05
N VAL A 104 10.88 0.57 11.14
CA VAL A 104 10.01 1.47 10.36
C VAL A 104 10.14 1.24 8.86
N GLY A 105 11.38 1.19 8.36
CA GLY A 105 11.64 1.01 6.93
C GLY A 105 11.22 -0.38 6.44
N PHE A 106 11.38 -1.41 7.26
CA PHE A 106 11.01 -2.79 6.89
C PHE A 106 9.50 -3.01 6.93
N ASP A 107 8.81 -2.39 7.88
CA ASP A 107 7.34 -2.42 7.93
C ASP A 107 6.74 -1.73 6.72
N MET A 108 7.28 -0.56 6.35
CA MET A 108 6.87 0.15 5.15
C MET A 108 7.14 -0.70 3.90
N ALA A 109 8.34 -1.27 3.77
CA ALA A 109 8.66 -2.15 2.66
C ALA A 109 7.75 -3.39 2.60
N ALA A 110 7.37 -3.98 3.74
CA ALA A 110 6.47 -5.13 3.80
C ALA A 110 5.05 -4.77 3.35
N VAL A 111 4.49 -3.66 3.86
CA VAL A 111 3.15 -3.20 3.49
C VAL A 111 3.12 -2.76 2.03
N THR A 112 4.13 -2.01 1.57
CA THR A 112 4.27 -1.64 0.16
C THR A 112 4.39 -2.87 -0.73
N ALA A 113 5.18 -3.88 -0.36
CA ALA A 113 5.31 -5.09 -1.15
C ALA A 113 3.97 -5.85 -1.31
N LEU A 114 3.08 -5.78 -0.32
CA LEU A 114 1.74 -6.38 -0.40
C LEU A 114 0.78 -5.53 -1.24
N GLY A 115 0.84 -4.20 -1.16
CA GLY A 115 -0.03 -3.29 -1.91
C GLY A 115 0.40 -3.06 -3.36
N LEU A 116 1.70 -3.11 -3.64
CA LEU A 116 2.31 -2.77 -4.94
C LEU A 116 1.70 -3.52 -6.13
N PRO A 117 1.41 -4.84 -6.07
CA PRO A 117 0.78 -5.54 -7.19
C PRO A 117 -0.56 -4.94 -7.62
N PHE A 118 -1.35 -4.43 -6.66
CA PHE A 118 -2.66 -3.85 -6.93
C PHE A 118 -2.53 -2.47 -7.58
N PHE A 119 -1.68 -1.60 -7.04
CA PHE A 119 -1.36 -0.31 -7.66
C PHE A 119 -0.78 -0.50 -9.07
N ALA A 120 0.13 -1.47 -9.22
CA ALA A 120 0.75 -1.79 -10.50
C ALA A 120 -0.26 -2.34 -11.53
N THR A 121 -1.31 -3.05 -11.09
CA THR A 121 -2.35 -3.56 -11.98
C THR A 121 -3.19 -2.40 -12.55
N LEU A 122 -3.61 -1.46 -11.71
CA LEU A 122 -4.36 -0.28 -12.18
C LEU A 122 -3.48 0.61 -13.07
N ALA A 123 -2.24 0.86 -12.66
CA ALA A 123 -1.24 1.56 -13.47
C ALA A 123 -1.01 0.88 -14.83
N GLY A 124 -0.86 -0.45 -14.84
CA GLY A 124 -0.66 -1.24 -16.04
C GLY A 124 -1.85 -1.14 -16.99
N ALA A 125 -3.08 -1.22 -16.47
CA ALA A 125 -4.29 -1.07 -17.27
C ALA A 125 -4.36 0.31 -17.96
N MET A 126 -3.98 1.39 -17.26
CA MET A 126 -3.89 2.74 -17.84
C MET A 126 -2.87 2.83 -18.98
N LEU A 127 -1.71 2.18 -18.83
CA LEU A 127 -0.67 2.19 -19.86
C LEU A 127 -1.03 1.36 -21.08
N LEU A 128 -1.64 0.18 -20.86
CA LEU A 128 -2.01 -0.75 -21.92
C LEU A 128 -3.08 -0.18 -22.86
N HIS A 129 -3.99 0.64 -22.35
CA HIS A 129 -5.07 1.26 -23.12
C HIS A 129 -4.75 2.71 -23.52
N GLU A 130 -3.49 3.15 -23.36
CA GLU A 130 -3.02 4.51 -23.66
C GLU A 130 -3.85 5.63 -23.00
N ALA A 131 -4.55 5.31 -21.91
CA ALA A 131 -5.45 6.21 -21.20
C ALA A 131 -4.72 7.35 -20.46
N ALA A 132 -3.42 7.18 -20.22
CA ALA A 132 -2.57 8.16 -19.56
C ALA A 132 -1.10 8.07 -20.02
N GLN A 133 -0.40 9.21 -19.97
CA GLN A 133 1.03 9.24 -20.24
C GLN A 133 1.84 8.48 -19.17
N VAL A 134 2.93 7.83 -19.58
CA VAL A 134 3.80 7.04 -18.68
C VAL A 134 4.25 7.83 -17.44
N ARG A 135 4.58 9.12 -17.62
CA ARG A 135 5.02 9.98 -16.52
C ARG A 135 3.94 10.17 -15.45
N ILE A 136 2.67 10.27 -15.86
CA ILE A 136 1.53 10.39 -14.95
C ILE A 136 1.39 9.14 -14.12
N VAL A 137 1.40 7.99 -14.79
CA VAL A 137 1.17 6.70 -14.15
C VAL A 137 2.28 6.41 -13.14
N LEU A 138 3.54 6.65 -13.49
CA LEU A 138 4.65 6.51 -12.55
C LEU A 138 4.58 7.51 -11.40
N GLY A 139 4.21 8.77 -11.68
CA GLY A 139 4.02 9.79 -10.65
C GLY A 139 2.90 9.41 -9.67
N GLY A 140 1.78 8.91 -10.18
CA GLY A 140 0.65 8.40 -9.39
C GLY A 140 1.06 7.22 -8.52
N LEU A 141 1.80 6.24 -9.07
CA LEU A 141 2.30 5.09 -8.34
C LEU A 141 3.23 5.50 -7.19
N VAL A 142 4.21 6.38 -7.47
CA VAL A 142 5.11 6.91 -6.43
C VAL A 142 4.34 7.70 -5.37
N SER A 143 3.36 8.50 -5.80
CA SER A 143 2.49 9.27 -4.92
C SER A 143 1.63 8.38 -4.02
N ALA A 144 1.11 7.26 -4.53
CA ALA A 144 0.33 6.29 -3.76
C ALA A 144 1.20 5.56 -2.71
N VAL A 145 2.45 5.24 -3.06
CA VAL A 145 3.42 4.70 -2.11
C VAL A 145 3.79 5.74 -1.04
N ALA A 146 3.92 7.02 -1.42
CA ALA A 146 4.14 8.10 -0.48
C ALA A 146 2.94 8.29 0.46
N LEU A 147 1.71 8.17 -0.05
CA LEU A 147 0.49 8.16 0.77
C LEU A 147 0.54 7.06 1.82
N LEU A 148 0.94 5.83 1.48
CA LEU A 148 1.13 4.76 2.47
C LEU A 148 2.14 5.13 3.57
N ALA A 149 3.19 5.89 3.24
CA ALA A 149 4.15 6.40 4.22
C ALA A 149 3.50 7.38 5.19
N VAL A 150 2.70 8.32 4.68
CA VAL A 150 2.00 9.33 5.47
C VAL A 150 0.96 8.68 6.38
N LEU A 151 0.17 7.74 5.84
CA LEU A 151 -0.84 7.01 6.60
C LEU A 151 -0.24 6.20 7.75
N ARG A 152 1.00 5.70 7.61
CA ARG A 152 1.72 5.06 8.72
C ARG A 152 1.82 5.98 9.94
N GLN A 153 2.17 7.24 9.73
CA GLN A 153 2.35 8.19 10.83
C GLN A 153 1.03 8.45 11.56
N GLN A 154 -0.06 8.59 10.80
CA GLN A 154 -1.39 8.85 11.37
C GLN A 154 -1.93 7.68 12.18
N GLN A 155 -1.62 6.45 11.78
CA GLN A 155 -1.98 5.24 12.54
C GLN A 155 -1.30 5.17 13.91
N LEU A 156 -0.16 5.85 14.10
CA LEU A 156 0.64 5.78 15.33
C LEU A 156 0.34 6.90 16.33
N TYR A 157 -0.24 8.03 15.90
CA TYR A 157 -0.39 9.21 16.77
C TYR A 157 -1.63 9.18 17.68
N ASN A 158 -2.76 8.60 17.25
CA ASN A 158 -3.97 8.61 18.07
C ASN A 158 -4.97 7.51 17.66
N GLU A 159 -5.15 6.49 18.49
CA GLU A 159 -6.05 5.38 18.19
C GLU A 159 -7.51 5.80 17.96
N ARG A 160 -7.98 6.86 18.63
CA ARG A 160 -9.38 7.32 18.52
C ARG A 160 -9.66 8.07 17.22
N HIS A 161 -8.67 8.80 16.71
CA HIS A 161 -8.83 9.68 15.55
C HIS A 161 -8.12 9.17 14.29
N ALA A 162 -7.38 8.06 14.37
CA ALA A 162 -6.62 7.51 13.25
C ALA A 162 -7.49 7.32 12.00
N VAL A 163 -8.71 6.78 12.14
CA VAL A 163 -9.62 6.55 11.01
C VAL A 163 -9.98 7.84 10.30
N VAL A 164 -10.36 8.88 11.06
CA VAL A 164 -10.74 10.19 10.51
C VAL A 164 -9.53 10.87 9.87
N LEU A 165 -8.38 10.85 10.53
CA LEU A 165 -7.15 11.45 10.01
C LEU A 165 -6.66 10.78 8.73
N ASN A 166 -6.72 9.45 8.66
CA ASN A 166 -6.40 8.70 7.45
C ASN A 166 -7.36 9.06 6.32
N LEU A 167 -8.67 9.11 6.60
CA LEU A 167 -9.66 9.49 5.60
C LEU A 167 -9.41 10.91 5.08
N MET A 168 -9.16 11.87 5.97
CA MET A 168 -8.82 13.24 5.60
C MET A 168 -7.54 13.30 4.76
N ALA A 169 -6.50 12.54 5.12
CA ALA A 169 -5.28 12.48 4.33
C ALA A 169 -5.49 11.83 2.96
N GLY A 170 -6.26 10.74 2.88
CA GLY A 170 -6.60 10.09 1.62
C GLY A 170 -7.39 11.01 0.70
N VAL A 171 -8.42 11.69 1.22
CA VAL A 171 -9.21 12.67 0.44
C VAL A 171 -8.35 13.85 0.01
N SER A 172 -7.54 14.41 0.91
CA SER A 172 -6.63 15.51 0.59
C SER A 172 -5.63 15.11 -0.49
N TRP A 173 -5.09 13.89 -0.40
CA TRP A 173 -4.19 13.33 -1.41
C TRP A 173 -4.87 13.15 -2.76
N CYS A 174 -6.10 12.66 -2.82
CA CYS A 174 -6.88 12.57 -4.05
C CYS A 174 -7.05 13.95 -4.69
N ILE A 175 -7.46 14.95 -3.90
CA ILE A 175 -7.65 16.33 -4.38
C ILE A 175 -6.33 16.91 -4.91
N LEU A 176 -5.24 16.79 -4.15
CA LEU A 176 -3.93 17.30 -4.56
C LEU A 176 -3.41 16.61 -5.82
N THR A 177 -3.55 15.29 -5.91
CA THR A 177 -3.13 14.53 -7.09
C THR A 177 -3.95 14.92 -8.30
N PHE A 178 -5.26 15.11 -8.15
CA PHE A 178 -6.14 15.54 -9.22
C PHE A 178 -5.82 16.96 -9.70
N LEU A 179 -5.63 17.91 -8.78
CA LEU A 179 -5.23 19.28 -9.10
C LEU A 179 -3.87 19.34 -9.78
N PHE A 180 -2.89 18.59 -9.27
CA PHE A 180 -1.56 18.50 -9.88
C PHE A 180 -1.65 18.00 -11.33
N LEU A 181 -2.48 17.00 -11.58
CA LEU A 181 -2.69 16.50 -12.94
C LEU A 181 -3.38 17.54 -13.83
N ILE A 182 -4.42 18.22 -13.36
CA ILE A 182 -5.03 19.30 -14.16
C ILE A 182 -4.00 20.36 -14.56
N VAL A 183 -3.16 20.81 -13.62
CA VAL A 183 -2.17 21.87 -13.85
C VAL A 183 -1.05 21.44 -14.80
N VAL A 184 -0.67 20.15 -14.80
CA VAL A 184 0.39 19.64 -15.68
C VAL A 184 -0.13 19.38 -17.10
N PHE A 185 -1.45 19.23 -17.30
CA PHE A 185 -2.05 18.81 -18.57
C PHE A 185 -2.91 19.87 -19.30
N ASN A 186 -3.21 21.00 -18.66
CA ASN A 186 -3.73 22.20 -19.33
C ASN A 186 -2.59 23.15 -19.67
#